data_AF-A0A7J5W1K1-F1
#
_entry.id   AF-A0A7J5W1K1-F1
#
_cell.length_a   1.000
_cell.length_b   1.000
_cell.length_c   1.000
_cell.angle_alpha   90.00
_cell.angle_beta   90.00
_cell.angle_gamma   90.00
#
_symmetry.space_group_name_H-M   'P 1'
#
loop_
_entity.id
_entity.type
_entity.pdbx_description
1 polymer ?
#
loop_
_entity_poly.entity_id
_entity_poly.type
_entity_poly.pdbx_seq_one_letter_code
_entity_poly.pdbx_strand_id
1 'polypeptide(L)'
;MLENIIEKYFGFLEREFGFKKTPEYNHVREIHNDYIKNNLIIKINFEGSYIVDFMKAKFPEKDLLDGKKKTIDYDYSFFKYYNLNQFTRNEKANKSLEKVNDSEKDLFYCAEILRNNPELLNGNTSKFSFFNRMLKKIGIKK
;
A
#
# COMPACT_ATOMS: atom_id res chain seq x y z
N MET A 1 9.55 -5.18 16.20
CA MET A 1 8.17 -5.69 16.38
C MET A 1 7.25 -5.28 15.23
N LEU A 2 7.21 -3.98 14.85
CA LEU A 2 6.46 -3.52 13.66
C LEU A 2 6.93 -4.19 12.37
N GLU A 3 8.25 -4.31 12.18
CA GLU A 3 8.82 -4.93 10.98
C GLU A 3 8.33 -6.38 10.74
N ASN A 4 8.26 -7.19 11.80
CA ASN A 4 7.76 -8.58 11.72
C ASN A 4 6.29 -8.66 11.32
N ILE A 5 5.48 -7.65 11.64
CA ILE A 5 4.06 -7.62 11.33
C ILE A 5 3.82 -7.21 9.89
N ILE A 6 4.58 -6.24 9.39
CA ILE A 6 4.52 -5.84 7.98
C ILE A 6 4.97 -7.02 7.11
N GLU A 7 6.06 -7.68 7.47
CA GLU A 7 6.57 -8.84 6.73
C GLU A 7 5.57 -10.01 6.69
N LYS A 8 4.86 -10.26 7.80
CA LYS A 8 3.77 -11.25 7.86
C LYS A 8 2.71 -11.02 6.79
N TYR A 9 2.31 -9.77 6.54
CA TYR A 9 1.23 -9.45 5.60
C TYR A 9 1.71 -9.10 4.20
N PHE A 10 2.89 -8.49 4.04
CA PHE A 10 3.38 -7.93 2.78
C PHE A 10 4.64 -8.61 2.24
N GLY A 11 5.25 -9.58 2.95
CA GLY A 11 6.42 -10.31 2.48
C GLY A 11 6.21 -11.09 1.16
N PHE A 12 4.95 -11.35 0.79
CA PHE A 12 4.62 -11.92 -0.52
C PHE A 12 5.03 -11.00 -1.69
N LEU A 13 5.11 -9.69 -1.47
CA LEU A 13 5.55 -8.74 -2.49
C LEU A 13 6.98 -9.04 -2.97
N GLU A 14 7.89 -9.35 -2.04
CA GLU A 14 9.26 -9.72 -2.38
C GLU A 14 9.31 -11.16 -2.92
N ARG A 15 8.70 -12.10 -2.18
CA ARG A 15 8.78 -13.54 -2.48
C ARG A 15 8.14 -13.95 -3.81
N GLU A 16 7.02 -13.32 -4.17
CA GLU A 16 6.20 -13.76 -5.31
C GLU A 16 6.19 -12.75 -6.46
N PHE A 17 6.34 -11.46 -6.14
CA PHE A 17 6.20 -10.39 -7.13
C PHE A 17 7.51 -9.66 -7.44
N GLY A 18 8.62 -9.97 -6.75
CA GLY A 18 9.93 -9.37 -7.04
C GLY A 18 10.00 -7.87 -6.70
N PHE A 19 9.22 -7.41 -5.73
CA PHE A 19 9.46 -6.12 -5.11
C PHE A 19 10.74 -6.19 -4.26
N LYS A 20 11.36 -5.03 -4.04
CA LYS A 20 12.46 -4.84 -3.11
C LYS A 20 11.98 -3.99 -1.96
N LYS A 21 12.09 -4.48 -0.72
CA LYS A 21 11.85 -3.65 0.46
C LYS A 21 12.99 -2.64 0.63
N THR A 22 12.65 -1.37 0.85
CA THR A 22 13.63 -0.35 1.22
C THR A 22 13.93 -0.42 2.72
N PRO A 23 15.12 0.02 3.18
CA PRO A 23 15.37 0.21 4.60
C PRO A 23 14.28 1.05 5.24
N GLU A 24 13.80 0.63 6.42
CA GLU A 24 12.84 1.41 7.20
C GLU A 24 13.41 2.81 7.51
N TYR A 25 12.56 3.83 7.45
CA TYR A 25 12.96 5.18 7.80
C TYR A 25 11.86 5.96 8.50
N ASN A 26 12.28 6.90 9.34
CA ASN A 26 11.39 7.82 10.02
C ASN A 26 11.26 9.12 9.23
N HIS A 27 10.06 9.68 9.19
CA HIS A 27 9.81 11.05 8.74
C HIS A 27 8.79 11.71 9.68
N VAL A 28 9.21 12.78 10.36
CA VAL A 28 8.41 13.44 11.40
C VAL A 28 8.04 12.43 12.51
N ARG A 29 6.79 11.96 12.56
CA ARG A 29 6.28 10.97 13.53
C ARG A 29 5.91 9.64 12.87
N GLU A 30 6.08 9.55 11.55
CA GLU A 30 5.72 8.40 10.74
C GLU A 30 6.91 7.45 10.60
N ILE A 31 6.64 6.15 10.71
CA ILE A 31 7.59 5.08 10.37
C ILE A 31 7.20 4.52 9.01
N HIS A 32 8.12 4.52 8.05
CA HIS A 32 7.88 4.14 6.66
C HIS A 32 8.56 2.82 6.28
N ASN A 33 7.80 1.95 5.62
CA ASN A 33 8.23 0.68 5.06
C ASN A 33 7.75 0.61 3.61
N ASP A 34 8.64 0.92 2.66
CA ASP A 34 8.29 0.97 1.24
C ASP A 34 8.76 -0.30 0.53
N TYR A 35 7.91 -0.85 -0.35
CA TYR A 35 8.26 -1.92 -1.28
C TYR A 35 8.23 -1.36 -2.69
N ILE A 36 9.29 -1.58 -3.47
CA ILE A 36 9.45 -0.94 -4.78
C ILE A 36 9.75 -1.97 -5.87
N LYS A 37 9.07 -1.82 -7.01
CA LYS A 37 9.31 -2.60 -8.24
C LYS A 37 9.08 -1.72 -9.46
N ASN A 38 10.11 -1.50 -10.27
CA ASN A 38 10.04 -0.61 -11.44
C ASN A 38 9.54 0.80 -11.03
N ASN A 39 8.35 1.19 -11.49
CA ASN A 39 7.69 2.44 -11.11
C ASN A 39 6.53 2.23 -10.14
N LEU A 40 6.39 1.04 -9.55
CA LEU A 40 5.36 0.71 -8.56
C LEU A 40 5.96 0.75 -7.16
N ILE A 41 5.19 1.31 -6.24
CA ILE A 41 5.58 1.50 -4.86
C ILE A 41 4.37 1.11 -4.00
N ILE A 42 4.58 0.23 -3.03
CA ILE A 42 3.65 0.00 -1.93
C ILE A 42 4.26 0.67 -0.71
N LYS A 43 3.71 1.81 -0.32
CA LYS A 43 4.16 2.59 0.84
C LYS A 43 3.31 2.20 2.03
N ILE A 44 3.96 1.74 3.10
CA ILE A 44 3.30 1.42 4.37
C ILE A 44 3.86 2.36 5.42
N ASN A 45 3.06 3.29 5.92
CA ASN A 45 3.45 4.17 7.01
C ASN A 45 2.61 3.92 8.27
N PHE A 46 3.23 4.11 9.43
CA PHE A 46 2.59 3.96 10.73
C PHE A 46 2.66 5.27 11.50
N GLU A 47 1.49 5.83 11.84
CA GLU A 47 1.32 6.98 12.74
C GLU A 47 0.11 6.73 13.63
N GLY A 48 0.26 5.89 14.66
CA GLY A 48 -0.85 5.44 15.51
C GLY A 48 -1.79 4.43 14.83
N SER A 49 -1.85 4.41 13.50
CA SER A 49 -2.47 3.37 12.66
C SER A 49 -1.68 3.16 11.37
N TYR A 50 -1.88 2.02 10.70
CA TYR A 50 -1.27 1.75 9.40
C TYR A 50 -2.02 2.40 8.25
N ILE A 51 -1.27 3.12 7.43
CA ILE A 51 -1.71 3.65 6.15
C ILE A 51 -0.93 2.89 5.07
N VAL A 52 -1.65 2.30 4.11
CA VAL A 52 -1.09 1.54 3.01
C VAL A 52 -1.50 2.19 1.70
N ASP A 53 -0.50 2.58 0.92
CA ASP A 53 -0.68 3.31 -0.31
C ASP A 53 -0.08 2.54 -1.48
N PHE A 54 -0.88 2.38 -2.54
CA PHE A 54 -0.38 1.95 -3.84
C PHE A 54 -0.04 3.20 -4.65
N MET A 55 1.22 3.33 -5.04
CA MET A 55 1.73 4.46 -5.80
C MET A 55 2.36 3.97 -7.10
N LYS A 56 2.12 4.72 -8.18
CA LYS A 56 2.79 4.52 -9.47
C LYS A 56 3.49 5.80 -9.88
N ALA A 57 4.82 5.78 -9.90
CA ALA A 57 5.61 6.89 -10.41
C ALA A 57 5.34 7.08 -11.90
N LYS A 58 5.21 8.35 -12.32
CA LYS A 58 5.00 8.71 -13.74
C LYS A 58 6.15 8.25 -14.62
N PHE A 59 7.37 8.25 -14.08
CA PHE A 59 8.59 7.80 -14.72
C PHE A 59 9.35 6.85 -13.78
N PRO A 60 10.08 5.84 -14.28
CA PRO A 60 10.98 5.04 -13.47
C PRO A 60 12.05 5.95 -12.85
N GLU A 61 12.27 5.82 -11.55
CA GLU A 61 13.24 6.65 -10.84
C GLU A 61 14.30 5.77 -10.20
N LYS A 62 15.51 5.86 -10.76
CA LYS A 62 16.62 4.99 -10.37
C LYS A 62 17.07 5.27 -8.95
N ASP A 63 17.07 6.54 -8.53
CA ASP A 63 17.49 6.90 -7.17
C ASP A 63 16.55 6.33 -6.11
N LEU A 64 15.27 6.14 -6.43
CA LEU A 64 14.31 5.49 -5.56
C LEU A 64 14.55 3.98 -5.48
N LEU A 65 14.79 3.31 -6.62
CA LEU A 65 15.09 1.87 -6.69
C LEU A 65 16.41 1.49 -6.01
N ASP A 66 17.41 2.37 -6.15
CA ASP A 66 18.73 2.24 -5.54
C ASP A 66 18.69 2.62 -4.04
N GLY A 67 17.58 3.17 -3.54
CA GLY A 67 17.42 3.60 -2.16
C GLY A 67 18.23 4.84 -1.78
N LYS A 68 18.70 5.62 -2.77
CA LYS A 68 19.40 6.89 -2.57
C LYS A 68 18.45 8.01 -2.16
N LYS A 69 17.20 7.93 -2.61
CA LYS A 69 16.09 8.80 -2.23
C LYS A 69 14.94 7.97 -1.71
N LYS A 70 14.14 8.57 -0.84
CA LYS A 70 12.92 8.01 -0.24
C LYS A 70 11.70 8.54 -0.97
N THR A 71 10.57 7.87 -0.82
CA THR A 71 9.32 8.32 -1.45
C THR A 71 8.89 9.71 -0.97
N ILE A 72 9.19 10.04 0.30
CA ILE A 72 8.95 11.36 0.91
C ILE A 72 9.80 12.50 0.33
N ASP A 73 10.88 12.19 -0.39
CA ASP A 73 11.75 13.22 -1.02
C ASP A 73 11.18 13.75 -2.35
N TYR A 74 10.05 13.20 -2.81
CA TYR A 74 9.39 13.57 -4.06
C TYR A 74 8.04 14.23 -3.80
N ASP A 75 7.70 15.22 -4.62
CA ASP A 75 6.37 15.81 -4.61
C ASP A 75 5.29 14.76 -4.91
N TYR A 76 4.14 14.85 -4.22
CA TYR A 76 2.98 14.00 -4.47
C TYR A 76 2.56 13.98 -5.95
N SER A 77 2.77 15.09 -6.67
CA SER A 77 2.46 15.21 -8.10
C SER A 77 3.28 14.26 -8.99
N PHE A 78 4.39 13.73 -8.49
CA PHE A 78 5.24 12.76 -9.19
C PHE A 78 4.55 11.38 -9.30
N PHE A 79 3.63 11.09 -8.39
CA PHE A 79 2.97 9.79 -8.30
C PHE A 79 1.50 9.85 -8.69
N LYS A 80 1.01 8.76 -9.28
CA LYS A 80 -0.40 8.41 -9.20
C LYS A 80 -0.62 7.62 -7.92
N TYR A 81 -1.49 8.10 -7.06
CA TYR A 81 -1.64 7.62 -5.69
C TYR A 81 -3.02 7.01 -5.44
N TYR A 82 -3.03 5.89 -4.70
CA TYR A 82 -4.24 5.19 -4.29
C TYR A 82 -4.11 4.71 -2.86
N ASN A 83 -4.84 5.34 -1.93
CA ASN A 83 -4.92 4.88 -0.56
C ASN A 83 -5.73 3.58 -0.47
N LEU A 84 -5.08 2.48 -0.09
CA LEU A 84 -5.71 1.15 -0.04
C LEU A 84 -6.71 1.03 1.10
N ASN A 85 -6.46 1.72 2.23
CA ASN A 85 -7.38 1.70 3.38
C ASN A 85 -8.80 2.19 3.01
N GLN A 86 -8.96 3.04 1.98
CA GLN A 86 -10.29 3.47 1.51
C GLN A 86 -11.12 2.33 0.88
N PHE A 87 -10.47 1.29 0.37
CA PHE A 87 -11.14 0.16 -0.29
C PHE A 87 -11.44 -1.00 0.66
N THR A 88 -10.94 -0.96 1.90
CA THR A 88 -11.14 -2.03 2.89
C THR A 88 -12.47 -1.93 3.64
N ARG A 89 -13.23 -0.84 3.50
CA ARG A 89 -14.48 -0.59 4.25
C ARG A 89 -15.53 -1.70 4.11
N ASN A 90 -15.73 -2.21 2.90
CA ASN A 90 -16.71 -3.28 2.66
C ASN A 90 -16.25 -4.61 3.28
N GLU A 91 -14.95 -4.90 3.27
CA GLU A 91 -14.40 -6.11 3.89
C GLU A 91 -14.41 -6.02 5.42
N LYS A 92 -14.12 -4.84 5.98
CA LYS A 92 -14.25 -4.54 7.41
C LYS A 92 -15.69 -4.69 7.92
N ALA A 93 -16.69 -4.29 7.13
CA ALA A 93 -18.10 -4.44 7.49
C ALA A 93 -18.57 -5.91 7.49
N ASN A 94 -17.99 -6.75 6.62
CA ASN A 94 -18.39 -8.15 6.46
C ASN A 94 -17.65 -9.13 7.37
N LYS A 95 -16.55 -8.71 8.02
CA LYS A 95 -15.75 -9.55 8.94
C LYS A 95 -15.64 -8.86 10.31
N SER A 96 -16.74 -8.85 11.06
CA SER A 96 -16.79 -8.40 12.46
C SER A 96 -16.24 -9.44 13.46
N LEU A 97 -15.76 -10.58 12.98
CA LEU A 97 -15.40 -11.73 13.79
C LEU A 97 -13.94 -12.10 13.55
N GLU A 98 -13.02 -11.48 14.28
CA GLU A 98 -11.75 -12.08 14.68
C GLU A 98 -10.98 -11.15 15.64
N LYS A 99 -10.34 -11.74 16.66
CA LYS A 99 -9.58 -11.09 17.74
C LYS A 99 -8.24 -10.49 17.26
N VAL A 100 -8.23 -9.83 16.10
CA VAL A 100 -7.06 -9.15 15.55
C VAL A 100 -7.12 -7.67 15.94
N ASN A 101 -6.00 -7.10 16.39
CA ASN A 101 -5.87 -5.66 16.65
C ASN A 101 -6.32 -4.87 15.41
N ASP A 102 -7.08 -3.79 15.59
CA ASP A 102 -7.62 -2.99 14.48
C ASP A 102 -6.53 -2.46 13.52
N SER A 103 -5.32 -2.20 13.99
CA SER A 103 -4.17 -1.84 13.15
C SER A 103 -3.67 -2.99 12.28
N GLU A 104 -3.64 -4.22 12.80
CA GLU A 104 -3.26 -5.40 12.01
C GLU A 104 -4.32 -5.75 10.96
N LYS A 105 -5.60 -5.49 11.25
CA LYS A 105 -6.68 -5.65 10.28
C LYS A 105 -6.46 -4.77 9.04
N ASP A 106 -6.01 -3.53 9.22
CA ASP A 106 -5.70 -2.64 8.10
C ASP A 106 -4.64 -3.23 7.16
N LEU A 107 -3.56 -3.77 7.72
CA LEU A 107 -2.53 -4.46 6.94
C LEU A 107 -3.08 -5.71 6.24
N PHE A 108 -3.85 -6.54 6.95
CA PHE A 108 -4.45 -7.75 6.41
C PHE A 108 -5.34 -7.44 5.20
N TYR A 109 -6.32 -6.53 5.33
CA TYR A 109 -7.24 -6.21 4.24
C TYR A 109 -6.54 -5.56 3.05
N CYS A 110 -5.57 -4.67 3.30
CA CYS A 110 -4.81 -4.08 2.21
C CYS A 110 -3.97 -5.12 1.47
N ALA A 111 -3.37 -6.08 2.18
CA ALA A 111 -2.66 -7.20 1.56
C ALA A 111 -3.59 -8.09 0.74
N GLU A 112 -4.80 -8.39 1.24
CA GLU A 112 -5.80 -9.18 0.50
C GLU A 112 -6.25 -8.51 -0.80
N ILE A 113 -6.45 -7.18 -0.80
CA ILE A 113 -6.74 -6.44 -2.04
C ILE A 113 -5.65 -6.68 -3.08
N LEU A 114 -4.38 -6.63 -2.67
CA LEU A 114 -3.26 -6.83 -3.59
C LEU A 114 -3.13 -8.29 -4.06
N ARG A 115 -3.29 -9.26 -3.15
CA ARG A 115 -3.28 -10.70 -3.50
C ARG A 115 -4.38 -11.08 -4.46
N ASN A 116 -5.58 -10.55 -4.25
CA ASN A 116 -6.75 -10.85 -5.08
C ASN A 116 -6.74 -10.08 -6.42
N ASN A 117 -5.82 -9.14 -6.61
CA ASN A 117 -5.70 -8.34 -7.84
C ASN A 117 -4.22 -8.24 -8.28
N PRO A 118 -3.56 -9.37 -8.62
CA PRO A 118 -2.14 -9.40 -8.97
C PRO A 118 -1.79 -8.54 -10.20
N GLU A 119 -2.76 -8.22 -11.05
CA GLU A 119 -2.60 -7.28 -12.16
C GLU A 119 -2.20 -5.86 -11.70
N LEU A 120 -2.57 -5.46 -10.49
CA LEU A 120 -2.13 -4.19 -9.89
C LEU A 120 -0.63 -4.21 -9.66
N LEU A 121 -0.10 -5.33 -9.16
CA LEU A 121 1.33 -5.57 -8.89
C LEU A 121 2.17 -5.71 -10.18
N ASN A 122 1.49 -5.90 -11.31
CA ASN A 122 2.06 -5.83 -12.66
C ASN A 122 1.84 -4.47 -13.34
N GLY A 123 1.29 -3.49 -12.63
CA GLY A 123 1.20 -2.09 -13.04
C GLY A 123 -0.07 -1.69 -13.76
N ASN A 124 -1.07 -2.58 -13.86
CA ASN A 124 -2.37 -2.29 -14.44
C ASN A 124 -3.29 -1.57 -13.44
N THR A 125 -3.14 -0.24 -13.33
CA THR A 125 -3.92 0.58 -12.39
C THR A 125 -5.39 0.82 -12.79
N SER A 126 -5.86 0.25 -13.91
CA SER A 126 -7.25 0.45 -14.37
C SER A 126 -8.28 -0.08 -13.36
N LYS A 127 -7.95 -1.10 -12.57
CA LYS A 127 -8.82 -1.65 -11.53
C LYS A 127 -9.16 -0.66 -10.42
N PHE A 128 -8.29 0.28 -10.09
CA PHE A 128 -8.63 1.35 -9.14
C PHE A 128 -9.74 2.27 -9.66
N SER A 129 -9.88 2.43 -10.97
CA SER A 129 -11.03 3.17 -11.53
C SER A 129 -12.35 2.42 -11.30
N PHE A 130 -12.32 1.08 -11.41
CA PHE A 130 -13.46 0.22 -11.12
C PHE A 130 -13.82 0.27 -9.62
N PHE A 131 -12.83 0.14 -8.73
CA PHE A 131 -13.07 0.28 -7.29
C PHE A 131 -13.64 1.64 -6.92
N ASN A 132 -13.11 2.73 -7.49
CA ASN A 132 -13.66 4.08 -7.28
C ASN A 132 -15.10 4.22 -7.80
N ARG A 133 -15.43 3.61 -8.93
CA ARG A 133 -16.82 3.58 -9.45
C ARG A 133 -17.75 2.81 -8.52
N MET A 134 -17.30 1.68 -7.97
CA MET A 134 -18.07 0.89 -7.01
C MET A 134 -18.32 1.69 -5.73
N LEU A 135 -17.30 2.32 -5.16
CA LEU A 135 -17.42 3.20 -3.99
C LEU A 135 -18.42 4.35 -4.21
N LYS A 136 -18.41 4.99 -5.39
CA LYS A 136 -19.38 6.03 -5.74
C LYS A 136 -20.81 5.49 -5.78
N LYS A 137 -21.03 4.28 -6.32
CA LYS A 137 -22.36 3.68 -6.43
C LYS A 137 -22.99 3.33 -5.08
N ILE A 138 -22.18 2.95 -4.10
CA ILE A 138 -22.64 2.61 -2.74
C ILE A 138 -22.70 3.83 -1.81
N GLY A 139 -22.60 5.06 -2.35
CA GLY A 139 -22.73 6.29 -1.58
C GLY A 139 -21.53 6.61 -0.66
N ILE A 140 -20.40 5.92 -0.84
CA ILE A 140 -19.24 6.02 0.08
C ILE A 140 -18.29 7.19 -0.26
N LYS A 141 -18.60 8.05 -1.25
CA LYS A 141 -17.81 9.28 -1.46
C LYS A 141 -18.63 10.56 -1.25
N LYS A 142 -18.24 11.32 -0.21
CA LYS A 142 -18.04 12.77 -0.30
C LYS A 142 -16.70 13.04 -0.98
#